data_AF-A0A2A6CHQ3-F1
#
_entry.id   AF-A0A2A6CHQ3-F1
#
_cell.length_a   1.000
_cell.length_b   1.000
_cell.length_c   1.000
_cell.angle_alpha   90.00
_cell.angle_beta   90.00
_cell.angle_gamma   90.00
#
_symmetry.space_group_name_H-M   'P 1'
#
loop_
_entity.id
_entity.type
_entity.pdbx_description
1 polymer ?
#
loop_
_entity_poly.entity_id
_entity_poly.type
_entity_poly.pdbx_seq_one_letter_code
_entity_poly.pdbx_strand_id
1 'polypeptide(L)'
;MAAGDPIDRPFLRDVDQWMEQLYDCKQLSEQQVKMLFEQAKKCLPTDIRYKKTRAMRRALTKDEASIKSAKQLAITGAFLLI
;
A
#
# COMPACT_ATOMS: atom_id res chain seq x y z
N MET A 1 -46.71 -4.17 -35.36
CA MET A 1 -46.34 -3.37 -34.18
C MET A 1 -46.95 -4.00 -32.95
N ALA A 2 -46.17 -4.08 -31.86
CA ALA A 2 -46.46 -4.48 -30.46
C ALA A 2 -45.32 -5.42 -30.00
N ALA A 3 -44.10 -4.89 -29.85
CA ALA A 3 -43.56 -4.43 -28.57
C ALA A 3 -43.52 -5.60 -27.56
N GLY A 4 -42.41 -6.33 -27.58
CA GLY A 4 -42.12 -7.38 -26.60
C GLY A 4 -42.19 -6.78 -25.21
N ASP A 5 -42.91 -7.45 -24.32
CA ASP A 5 -43.20 -6.97 -22.98
C ASP A 5 -41.91 -6.54 -22.26
N PRO A 6 -41.85 -5.33 -21.68
CA PRO A 6 -40.73 -4.93 -20.85
C PRO A 6 -40.86 -5.71 -19.56
N ILE A 7 -40.23 -6.89 -19.55
CA ILE A 7 -39.95 -7.60 -18.32
C ILE A 7 -38.96 -6.74 -17.54
N ASP A 8 -39.50 -5.77 -16.81
CA ASP A 8 -38.76 -4.97 -15.85
C ASP A 8 -38.61 -5.83 -14.60
N ARG A 9 -37.65 -6.76 -14.65
CA ARG A 9 -37.26 -7.61 -13.51
C ARG A 9 -36.24 -6.80 -12.70
N PRO A 10 -36.58 -6.30 -11.50
CA PRO A 10 -35.64 -5.57 -10.64
C PRO A 10 -34.38 -6.41 -10.36
N PHE A 11 -34.55 -7.72 -10.26
CA PHE A 11 -33.47 -8.70 -10.12
C PHE A 11 -32.40 -8.62 -11.22
N LEU A 12 -32.76 -8.27 -12.47
CA LEU A 12 -31.79 -8.13 -13.55
C LEU A 12 -30.96 -6.85 -13.40
N ARG A 13 -31.56 -5.77 -12.89
CA ARG A 13 -30.84 -4.52 -12.60
C ARG A 13 -29.83 -4.72 -11.46
N ASP A 14 -30.19 -5.52 -10.46
CA ASP A 14 -29.30 -5.88 -9.37
C ASP A 14 -28.11 -6.70 -9.88
N VAL A 15 -28.33 -7.62 -10.83
CA VAL A 15 -27.27 -8.41 -11.47
C VAL A 15 -26.36 -7.53 -12.33
N ASP A 16 -26.91 -6.60 -13.12
CA ASP A 16 -26.12 -5.65 -13.91
C ASP A 16 -25.31 -4.72 -12.99
N GLN A 17 -25.91 -4.26 -11.89
CA GLN A 17 -25.21 -3.45 -10.89
C GLN A 17 -24.13 -4.24 -10.14
N TRP A 18 -24.33 -5.53 -9.89
CA TRP A 18 -23.30 -6.42 -9.34
C TRP A 18 -22.17 -6.69 -10.33
N MET A 19 -22.49 -6.83 -11.62
CA MET A 19 -21.51 -6.94 -12.70
C MET A 19 -20.67 -5.67 -12.86
N GLU A 20 -21.29 -4.49 -12.79
CA GLU A 20 -20.59 -3.20 -12.80
C GLU A 20 -19.72 -3.03 -11.55
N GLN A 21 -20.20 -3.37 -10.35
CA GLN A 21 -19.39 -3.35 -9.13
C GLN A 21 -18.17 -4.29 -9.19
N LEU A 22 -18.31 -5.45 -9.85
CA LEU A 22 -17.19 -6.37 -10.10
C LEU A 22 -16.20 -5.81 -11.14
N TYR A 23 -16.66 -5.02 -12.10
CA TYR A 23 -15.81 -4.34 -13.07
C TYR A 23 -15.09 -3.12 -12.45
N ASP A 24 -15.78 -2.39 -11.57
CA ASP A 24 -15.26 -1.27 -10.77
C ASP A 24 -14.35 -1.72 -9.62
N CYS A 25 -14.45 -2.99 -9.20
CA CYS A 25 -13.47 -3.66 -8.36
C CYS A 25 -12.17 -3.81 -9.16
N LYS A 26 -11.50 -2.67 -9.32
CA LYS A 26 -10.38 -2.36 -10.20
C LYS A 26 -9.55 -3.61 -10.46
N GLN A 27 -9.67 -4.18 -11.66
CA GLN A 27 -8.71 -5.17 -12.13
C GLN A 27 -7.35 -4.48 -12.16
N LEU A 28 -6.60 -4.63 -11.09
CA LEU A 28 -5.22 -4.17 -11.00
C LEU A 28 -4.47 -4.86 -12.13
N SER A 29 -3.74 -4.09 -12.93
CA SER A 29 -2.92 -4.69 -13.97
C SER A 29 -1.91 -5.65 -13.33
N GLU A 30 -1.46 -6.68 -14.06
CA GLU A 30 -0.44 -7.59 -13.53
C GLU A 30 0.75 -6.85 -12.93
N GLN A 31 1.12 -5.71 -13.52
CA GLN A 31 2.21 -4.86 -13.04
C GLN A 31 1.88 -4.23 -11.69
N GLN A 32 0.66 -3.74 -11.49
CA GLN A 32 0.21 -3.19 -10.20
C GLN A 32 0.16 -4.27 -9.12
N VAL A 33 -0.34 -5.47 -9.45
CA VAL A 33 -0.36 -6.62 -8.53
C VAL A 33 1.07 -7.05 -8.18
N LYS A 34 1.98 -7.15 -9.17
CA LYS A 34 3.40 -7.45 -8.94
C LYS A 34 4.06 -6.38 -8.06
N MET A 35 3.82 -5.10 -8.32
CA MET A 35 4.37 -4.02 -7.49
C MET A 35 3.87 -4.09 -6.04
N LEU A 36 2.56 -4.29 -5.83
CA LEU A 36 1.97 -4.40 -4.49
C LEU A 36 2.49 -5.64 -3.76
N PHE A 37 2.65 -6.76 -4.47
CA PHE A 37 3.22 -7.98 -3.91
C PHE A 37 4.70 -7.84 -3.56
N GLU A 38 5.49 -7.19 -4.42
CA GLU A 38 6.89 -6.89 -4.15
C GLU A 38 7.03 -5.87 -3.01
N GLN A 39 6.11 -4.91 -2.88
CA GLN A 39 6.04 -3.96 -1.76
C GLN A 39 5.76 -4.67 -0.42
N ALA A 40 4.91 -5.70 -0.44
CA ALA A 40 4.61 -6.52 0.73
C ALA A 40 5.79 -7.43 1.12
N LYS A 41 6.69 -7.75 0.19
CA LYS A 41 7.92 -8.49 0.49
C LYS A 41 8.93 -7.58 1.17
N LYS A 42 9.59 -8.13 2.20
CA LYS A 42 10.70 -7.46 2.89
C LYS A 42 11.88 -7.11 1.96
N CYS A 43 12.00 -7.80 0.81
CA CYS A 43 13.09 -7.62 -0.14
C CYS A 43 12.57 -7.40 -1.57
N LEU A 44 12.59 -6.15 -2.01
CA LEU A 44 12.25 -5.74 -3.39
C LEU A 44 13.34 -6.15 -4.41
N PRO A 45 13.03 -6.30 -5.71
CA PRO A 45 14.02 -6.43 -6.79
C PRO A 45 14.92 -5.19 -6.90
N THR A 46 16.18 -5.34 -7.34
CA THR A 46 17.20 -4.27 -7.32
C THR A 46 16.96 -3.14 -8.32
N ASP A 47 16.26 -3.46 -9.40
CA ASP A 47 15.82 -2.58 -10.47
C ASP A 47 14.78 -1.56 -9.97
N ILE A 48 13.81 -1.99 -9.16
CA ILE A 48 12.71 -1.18 -8.63
C ILE A 48 13.15 -0.34 -7.40
N ARG A 49 14.17 -0.79 -6.66
CA ARG A 49 14.70 -0.04 -5.50
C ARG A 49 15.20 1.34 -5.89
N TYR A 50 14.97 2.31 -5.01
CA TYR A 50 15.48 3.68 -5.17
C TYR A 50 17.01 3.71 -5.38
N LYS A 51 17.46 4.54 -6.33
CA LYS A 51 18.87 4.64 -6.71
C LYS A 51 19.58 5.60 -5.74
N LYS A 52 20.51 5.05 -4.97
CA LYS A 52 21.36 5.73 -3.99
C LYS A 52 22.79 5.20 -4.14
N THR A 53 23.75 5.96 -3.65
CA THR A 53 25.14 5.51 -3.57
C THR A 53 25.26 4.32 -2.61
N ARG A 54 26.30 3.49 -2.79
CA ARG A 54 26.57 2.33 -1.92
C ARG A 54 26.72 2.75 -0.46
N ALA A 55 27.39 3.87 -0.20
CA ALA A 55 27.58 4.41 1.14
C ALA A 55 26.23 4.74 1.80
N MET A 56 25.35 5.46 1.10
CA MET A 56 24.02 5.82 1.62
C MET A 56 23.13 4.59 1.88
N ARG A 57 23.25 3.53 1.09
CA ARG A 57 22.50 2.28 1.30
C ARG A 57 22.97 1.48 2.51
N ARG A 58 24.21 1.69 2.96
CA ARG A 58 24.81 1.00 4.12
C ARG A 58 24.75 1.83 5.40
N ALA A 59 24.40 3.11 5.29
CA ALA A 59 24.19 3.97 6.45
C ALA A 59 22.94 3.55 7.24
N LEU A 60 22.94 3.87 8.54
CA LEU A 60 21.79 3.70 9.42
C LEU A 60 20.60 4.53 8.92
N THR A 61 19.40 4.03 9.15
CA THR A 61 18.19 4.84 8.99
C THR A 61 18.14 5.92 10.07
N LYS A 62 17.41 7.01 9.81
CA LYS A 62 17.25 8.12 10.77
C LYS A 62 16.72 7.62 12.11
N ASP A 63 15.79 6.67 12.07
CA ASP A 63 15.16 6.12 13.25
C ASP A 63 16.17 5.31 14.06
N GLU A 64 16.90 4.38 13.43
CA GLU A 64 17.97 3.61 14.08
C GLU A 64 19.07 4.51 14.66
N ALA A 65 19.46 5.56 13.94
CA ALA A 65 20.43 6.53 14.42
C ALA A 65 19.91 7.35 15.62
N SER A 66 18.59 7.49 15.76
CA SER A 66 17.97 8.21 16.87
C SER A 66 17.69 7.35 18.10
N ILE A 67 17.85 6.02 18.00
CA ILE A 67 17.63 5.10 19.12
C ILE A 67 18.65 5.41 20.23
N LYS A 68 18.14 5.85 21.38
CA LYS A 68 18.92 6.10 22.60
C LYS A 68 18.71 4.96 23.58
N SER A 69 19.73 4.63 24.35
CA SER A 69 19.60 3.66 25.44
C SER A 69 18.70 4.21 26.56
N ALA A 70 18.05 3.33 27.32
CA ALA A 70 17.20 3.72 28.45
C ALA A 70 17.95 4.59 29.48
N LYS A 71 19.23 4.29 29.73
CA LYS A 71 20.10 5.09 30.60
C LYS A 71 20.30 6.51 30.05
N GLN A 72 20.57 6.65 28.76
CA GLN A 72 20.72 7.96 28.12
C GLN A 72 19.42 8.75 28.15
N LEU A 73 18.27 8.11 27.93
CA LEU A 73 16.96 8.77 28.00
C LEU A 73 16.68 9.31 29.41
N ALA A 74 16.95 8.52 30.45
CA ALA A 74 16.79 8.95 31.85
C ALA A 74 17.67 10.17 32.17
N ILE A 75 18.93 10.16 31.73
CA ILE A 75 19.87 11.28 31.94
C ILE A 75 19.43 12.53 31.16
N THR A 76 19.09 12.37 29.89
CA THR A 76 18.70 13.49 29.02
C THR A 76 17.38 14.12 29.47
N GLY A 77 16.41 13.30 29.90
CA GLY A 77 15.11 13.77 30.41
C GLY A 77 15.23 14.48 31.76
N ALA A 78 16.13 14.02 32.64
CA ALA A 78 16.38 14.68 33.92
C ALA A 78 17.09 16.04 33.77
N PHE A 79 17.93 16.20 32.75
CA PHE A 79 18.70 17.43 32.52
C PHE A 79 17.94 18.52 31.74
N LEU A 80 16.88 18.16 31.01
CA LEU A 80 16.06 19.10 30.23
C LEU A 80 14.84 19.66 30.99
N LEU A 81 14.61 19.22 32.24
CA LEU A 81 13.48 19.63 33.09
C LEU A 81 13.90 20.53 34.28
N ILE A 82 15.15 21.01 34.30
CA ILE A 82 15.68 22.03 35.22
C ILE A 82 16.01 23.26 34.39
#